data_AF-A0A349UVW9-F1
#
_entry.id   AF-A0A349UVW9-F1
#
_cell.length_a   1.000
_cell.length_b   1.000
_cell.length_c   1.000
_cell.angle_alpha   90.00
_cell.angle_beta   90.00
_cell.angle_gamma   90.00
#
_symmetry.space_group_name_H-M   'P 1'
#
loop_
_entity.id
_entity.type
_entity.pdbx_description
1 polymer ?
#
loop_
_entity_poly.entity_id
_entity_poly.type
_entity_poly.pdbx_seq_one_letter_code
_entity_poly.pdbx_strand_id
1 'polypeptide(L)'
;MRDAAFSEEVRVDRLNSEMIEIDSDLLIAVHFADFRDQRQMDLEDVSQEIADDLLAQAALAGQEETADRMMDQLRAGSPWASVLEGAGLPVYDLPQDAEDISDPDDQRVAQAVYAAPVPLAGQSVYGGTRLDAGRYAVYRLAEVVSGNPDEISPEEREQIRSLISARVGEELYAGASRALRSAASVEVFEENL
;
A
#
# COMPACT_ATOMS: atom_id res chain seq x y z
N MET A 1 12.84 29.78 -6.16
CA MET A 1 12.02 30.57 -5.21
C MET A 1 12.46 30.42 -3.76
N ARG A 2 12.64 29.19 -3.23
CA ARG A 2 13.11 28.96 -1.85
C ARG A 2 14.45 29.65 -1.58
N ASP A 3 15.41 29.51 -2.48
CA ASP A 3 16.75 30.12 -2.32
C ASP A 3 16.69 31.66 -2.25
N ALA A 4 15.84 32.28 -3.06
CA ALA A 4 15.61 33.73 -3.02
C ALA A 4 14.91 34.18 -1.73
N ALA A 5 13.96 33.41 -1.20
CA ALA A 5 13.26 33.74 0.05
C ALA A 5 14.17 33.69 1.29
N PHE A 6 15.23 32.88 1.24
CA PHE A 6 16.21 32.72 2.33
C PHE A 6 17.57 33.39 2.03
N SER A 7 17.69 34.17 0.95
CA SER A 7 18.92 34.89 0.61
C SER A 7 19.26 35.93 1.67
N GLU A 8 20.51 36.36 1.73
CA GLU A 8 20.96 37.39 2.66
C GLU A 8 20.25 38.73 2.40
N GLU A 9 20.08 39.10 1.13
CA GLU A 9 19.38 40.32 0.72
C GLU A 9 17.95 40.37 1.24
N VAL A 10 17.21 39.26 1.18
CA VAL A 10 15.82 39.20 1.65
C VAL A 10 15.78 38.99 3.18
N ARG A 11 16.51 38.01 3.71
CA ARG A 11 16.39 37.62 5.13
C ARG A 11 17.13 38.56 6.07
N VAL A 12 18.25 39.14 5.67
CA VAL A 12 19.10 40.01 6.50
C VAL A 12 18.89 41.47 6.12
N ASP A 13 19.05 41.82 4.84
CA ASP A 13 19.01 43.21 4.38
C ASP A 13 17.59 43.75 4.16
N ARG A 14 16.57 42.88 4.25
CA ARG A 14 15.14 43.19 4.06
C ARG A 14 14.82 43.83 2.70
N LEU A 15 15.66 43.56 1.71
CA LEU A 15 15.46 43.99 0.33
C LEU A 15 14.49 43.03 -0.39
N ASN A 16 13.96 43.50 -1.51
CA ASN A 16 13.27 42.61 -2.44
C ASN A 16 14.31 41.71 -3.10
N SER A 17 13.94 40.46 -3.38
CA SER A 17 14.75 39.59 -4.22
C SER A 17 14.89 40.17 -5.62
N GLU A 18 15.88 39.68 -6.37
CA GLU A 18 15.85 39.80 -7.83
C GLU A 18 14.55 39.22 -8.40
N MET A 19 14.17 39.69 -9.59
CA MET A 19 13.00 39.16 -10.29
C MET A 19 13.26 37.72 -10.71
N ILE A 20 12.40 36.82 -10.25
CA ILE A 20 12.40 35.41 -10.59
C ILE A 20 11.38 35.22 -11.71
N GLU A 21 11.86 34.80 -12.88
CA GLU A 21 11.01 34.40 -13.99
C GLU A 21 10.47 32.99 -13.73
N ILE A 22 9.15 32.85 -13.76
CA ILE A 22 8.46 31.56 -13.57
C ILE A 22 7.90 31.06 -14.91
N ASP A 23 7.51 31.98 -15.80
CA ASP A 23 7.02 31.72 -17.16
C ASP A 23 7.24 32.99 -18.00
N SER A 24 7.04 32.91 -19.33
CA SER A 24 7.36 33.97 -20.30
C SER A 24 6.67 35.31 -20.03
N ASP A 25 5.54 35.30 -19.31
CA ASP A 25 4.76 36.49 -18.96
C ASP A 25 4.63 36.69 -17.43
N LEU A 26 5.37 35.93 -16.60
CA LEU A 26 5.24 35.97 -15.14
C LEU A 26 6.58 36.13 -14.43
N LEU A 27 6.77 37.31 -13.86
CA LEU A 27 7.89 37.67 -13.00
C LEU A 27 7.40 37.83 -11.56
N ILE A 28 8.12 37.23 -10.61
CA ILE A 28 7.82 37.31 -9.18
C ILE A 28 9.04 37.84 -8.44
N ALA A 29 8.83 38.77 -7.51
CA ALA A 29 9.82 39.17 -6.51
C ALA A 29 9.32 38.77 -5.12
N VAL A 30 10.24 38.32 -4.27
CA VAL A 30 9.95 37.94 -2.89
C VAL A 30 10.40 39.07 -1.96
N HIS A 31 9.54 39.45 -1.02
CA HIS A 31 9.87 40.40 0.04
C HIS A 31 9.79 39.73 1.40
N PHE A 32 10.62 40.17 2.33
CA PHE A 32 10.60 39.66 3.68
C PHE A 32 9.26 39.96 4.38
N ALA A 33 8.62 38.93 4.93
CA ALA A 33 7.42 39.07 5.75
C ALA A 33 7.71 38.75 7.22
N ASP A 34 8.08 37.51 7.50
CA ASP A 34 8.42 36.99 8.83
C ASP A 34 9.45 35.86 8.66
N PHE A 35 10.26 35.61 9.69
CA PHE A 35 11.18 34.48 9.73
C PHE A 35 11.16 33.90 11.14
N ARG A 36 10.87 32.61 11.20
CA ARG A 36 10.85 31.83 12.43
C ARG A 36 11.98 30.84 12.35
N ASP A 37 12.89 30.92 13.31
CA ASP A 37 13.95 29.91 13.43
C ASP A 37 13.34 28.53 13.57
N GLN A 38 14.01 27.52 12.99
CA GLN A 38 13.65 26.14 13.23
C GLN A 38 13.82 25.87 14.73
N ARG A 39 12.69 25.64 15.40
CA ARG A 39 12.64 25.26 16.81
C ARG A 39 12.01 23.90 16.94
N GLN A 40 12.47 23.15 17.94
CA GLN A 40 11.71 21.99 18.39
C GLN A 40 10.38 22.50 18.96
N MET A 41 9.28 21.84 18.59
CA MET A 41 7.99 22.14 19.20
C MET A 41 8.02 21.71 20.66
N ASP A 42 7.35 22.47 21.53
CA ASP A 42 7.26 22.10 22.93
C ASP A 42 6.42 20.84 23.07
N LEU A 43 6.73 19.99 24.05
CA LEU A 43 5.98 18.73 24.22
C LEU A 43 4.48 19.00 24.39
N GLU A 44 4.10 20.09 25.04
CA GLU A 44 2.70 20.51 25.20
C GLU A 44 2.00 20.79 23.86
N ASP A 45 2.74 21.26 22.85
CA ASP A 45 2.19 21.55 21.51
C ASP A 45 1.96 20.29 20.68
N VAL A 46 2.72 19.21 20.94
CA VAL A 46 2.71 17.97 20.14
C VAL A 46 2.33 16.71 20.93
N SER A 47 2.02 16.83 22.22
CA SER A 47 1.80 15.67 23.09
C SER A 47 0.62 14.83 22.63
N GLN A 48 -0.42 15.47 22.10
CA GLN A 48 -1.60 14.76 21.60
C GLN A 48 -1.27 13.96 20.35
N GLU A 49 -0.56 14.55 19.38
CA GLU A 49 -0.13 13.86 18.16
C GLU A 49 0.78 12.66 18.49
N ILE A 50 1.76 12.86 19.39
CA ILE A 50 2.62 11.77 19.86
C ILE A 50 1.81 10.68 20.56
N ALA A 51 0.84 11.05 21.40
CA ALA A 51 0.00 10.08 22.10
C ALA A 51 -0.83 9.25 21.11
N ASP A 52 -1.40 9.89 20.09
CA ASP A 52 -2.18 9.24 19.05
C ASP A 52 -1.30 8.29 18.21
N ASP A 53 -0.09 8.71 17.85
CA ASP A 53 0.90 7.89 17.14
C ASP A 53 1.33 6.68 17.97
N LEU A 54 1.63 6.87 19.25
CA LEU A 54 2.01 5.79 20.16
C LEU A 54 0.86 4.81 20.39
N LEU A 55 -0.37 5.31 20.49
CA LEU A 55 -1.56 4.48 20.61
C LEU A 55 -1.78 3.64 19.35
N ALA A 56 -1.63 4.24 18.17
CA ALA A 56 -1.69 3.52 16.91
C ALA A 56 -0.60 2.43 16.86
N GLN A 57 0.66 2.75 17.18
CA GLN A 57 1.75 1.77 17.21
C GLN A 57 1.49 0.63 18.19
N ALA A 58 1.00 0.92 19.39
CA ALA A 58 0.67 -0.08 20.39
C ALA A 58 -0.48 -0.98 19.93
N ALA A 59 -1.52 -0.41 19.31
CA ALA A 59 -2.61 -1.17 18.72
C ALA A 59 -2.11 -2.12 17.63
N LEU A 60 -1.19 -1.66 16.77
CA LEU A 60 -0.61 -2.49 15.72
C LEU A 60 0.21 -3.66 16.25
N ALA A 61 1.08 -3.39 17.22
CA ALA A 61 1.87 -4.44 17.85
C ALA A 61 0.97 -5.48 18.55
N GLY A 62 -0.09 -5.02 19.24
CA GLY A 62 -1.05 -5.90 19.89
C GLY A 62 -1.84 -6.78 18.92
N GLN A 63 -2.17 -6.25 17.74
CA GLN A 63 -2.87 -7.00 16.68
C GLN A 63 -2.01 -8.09 16.09
N GLU A 64 -0.76 -7.79 15.74
CA GLU A 64 0.19 -8.79 15.23
C GLU A 64 0.44 -9.88 16.26
N GLU A 65 0.68 -9.50 17.52
CA GLU A 65 0.91 -10.48 18.59
C GLU A 65 -0.32 -11.37 18.82
N THR A 66 -1.52 -10.81 18.74
CA THR A 66 -2.76 -11.58 18.86
C THR A 66 -2.93 -12.53 17.68
N ALA A 67 -2.72 -12.06 16.46
CA ALA A 67 -2.80 -12.87 15.25
C ALA A 67 -1.76 -14.01 15.28
N ASP A 68 -0.53 -13.75 15.69
CA ASP A 68 0.53 -14.75 15.81
C ASP A 68 0.16 -15.83 16.83
N ARG A 69 -0.35 -15.45 18.00
CA ARG A 69 -0.87 -16.41 19.00
C ARG A 69 -1.99 -17.27 18.43
N MET A 70 -2.91 -16.69 17.67
CA MET A 70 -3.98 -17.45 17.01
C MET A 70 -3.42 -18.42 15.98
N MET A 71 -2.46 -17.99 15.15
CA MET A 71 -1.80 -18.84 14.17
C MET A 71 -1.08 -20.01 14.82
N ASP A 72 -0.39 -19.78 15.94
CA ASP A 72 0.31 -20.84 16.67
C ASP A 72 -0.67 -21.85 17.27
N GLN A 73 -1.80 -21.40 17.81
CA GLN A 73 -2.87 -22.29 18.28
C GLN A 73 -3.42 -23.15 17.14
N LEU A 74 -3.70 -22.55 15.98
CA LEU A 74 -4.22 -23.24 14.81
C LEU A 74 -3.23 -24.27 14.26
N ARG A 75 -1.94 -23.91 14.17
CA ARG A 75 -0.85 -24.82 13.77
C ARG A 75 -0.65 -25.96 14.77
N ALA A 76 -0.89 -25.70 16.06
CA ALA A 76 -0.89 -26.73 17.11
C ALA A 76 -2.12 -27.66 17.06
N GLY A 77 -3.08 -27.41 16.17
CA GLY A 77 -4.26 -28.25 15.96
C GLY A 77 -5.49 -27.80 16.72
N SER A 78 -5.49 -26.62 17.33
CA SER A 78 -6.70 -26.07 17.96
C SER A 78 -7.80 -25.86 16.89
N PRO A 79 -9.07 -26.20 17.19
CA PRO A 79 -10.15 -26.00 16.24
C PRO A 79 -10.35 -24.52 15.91
N TRP A 80 -10.55 -24.20 14.63
CA TRP A 80 -10.78 -22.82 14.13
C TRP A 80 -11.84 -22.06 14.94
N ALA A 81 -13.00 -22.69 15.16
CA ALA A 81 -14.10 -22.07 15.92
C ALA A 81 -13.70 -21.73 17.36
N SER A 82 -12.92 -22.58 18.02
CA SER A 82 -12.48 -22.36 19.40
C SER A 82 -11.48 -21.22 19.51
N VAL A 83 -10.58 -21.08 18.52
CA VAL A 83 -9.60 -19.97 18.48
C VAL A 83 -10.33 -18.63 18.27
N LEU A 84 -11.32 -18.59 17.38
CA LEU A 84 -12.11 -17.38 17.15
C LEU A 84 -13.01 -17.02 18.34
N GLU A 85 -13.69 -17.98 18.94
CA GLU A 85 -14.53 -17.76 20.13
C GLU A 85 -13.69 -17.23 21.30
N GLY A 86 -12.50 -17.81 21.53
CA GLY A 86 -11.56 -17.34 22.54
C GLY A 86 -11.07 -15.91 22.32
N ALA A 87 -11.04 -15.44 21.07
CA ALA A 87 -10.69 -14.07 20.69
C ALA A 87 -11.91 -13.14 20.55
N GLY A 88 -13.14 -13.65 20.71
CA GLY A 88 -14.37 -12.88 20.52
C GLY A 88 -14.58 -12.42 19.07
N LEU A 89 -14.04 -13.14 18.09
CA LEU A 89 -14.09 -12.76 16.68
C LEU A 89 -15.25 -13.44 15.93
N PRO A 90 -15.96 -12.72 15.07
CA PRO A 90 -16.98 -13.31 14.21
C PRO A 90 -16.35 -14.16 13.10
N VAL A 91 -17.12 -15.13 12.60
CA VAL A 91 -16.80 -15.83 11.36
C VAL A 91 -17.39 -15.05 10.19
N TYR A 92 -16.59 -14.86 9.15
CA TYR A 92 -17.01 -14.27 7.88
C TYR A 92 -16.54 -15.19 6.75
N ASP A 93 -17.47 -15.56 5.86
CA ASP A 93 -17.16 -16.35 4.67
C ASP A 93 -16.88 -15.38 3.52
N LEU A 94 -15.64 -15.39 3.03
CA LEU A 94 -15.25 -14.62 1.86
C LEU A 94 -16.04 -15.12 0.64
N PRO A 95 -16.62 -14.24 -0.19
CA PRO A 95 -17.27 -14.65 -1.44
C PRO A 95 -16.31 -15.48 -2.31
N GLN A 96 -16.82 -16.57 -2.89
CA GLN A 96 -16.02 -17.48 -3.71
C GLN A 96 -15.87 -16.97 -5.15
N ASP A 97 -16.94 -16.36 -5.68
CA ASP A 97 -16.95 -15.80 -7.02
C ASP A 97 -16.27 -14.43 -7.02
N ALA A 98 -15.27 -14.26 -7.89
CA ALA A 98 -14.48 -13.04 -7.96
C ALA A 98 -15.33 -11.79 -8.26
N GLU A 99 -16.46 -11.95 -8.94
CA GLU A 99 -17.40 -10.87 -9.28
C GLU A 99 -18.15 -10.35 -8.04
N ASP A 100 -18.31 -11.18 -7.01
CA ASP A 100 -18.99 -10.82 -5.76
C ASP A 100 -18.03 -10.13 -4.77
N ILE A 101 -16.71 -10.23 -4.99
CA ILE A 101 -15.66 -9.60 -4.17
C ILE A 101 -15.54 -8.11 -4.52
N SER A 102 -16.50 -7.32 -4.04
CA SER A 102 -16.58 -5.87 -4.29
C SER A 102 -16.11 -5.00 -3.13
N ASP A 103 -16.13 -5.51 -1.90
CA ASP A 103 -15.67 -4.78 -0.71
C ASP A 103 -14.13 -4.65 -0.70
N PRO A 104 -13.56 -3.46 -0.42
CA PRO A 104 -12.11 -3.26 -0.41
C PRO A 104 -11.33 -4.12 0.60
N ASP A 105 -11.92 -4.46 1.74
CA ASP A 105 -11.31 -5.33 2.72
C ASP A 105 -11.34 -6.77 2.20
N ASP A 106 -12.46 -7.21 1.64
CA ASP A 106 -12.59 -8.53 0.99
C ASP A 106 -11.58 -8.69 -0.14
N GLN A 107 -11.37 -7.67 -0.97
CA GLN A 107 -10.35 -7.70 -2.03
C GLN A 107 -8.95 -7.91 -1.47
N ARG A 108 -8.62 -7.26 -0.34
CA ARG A 108 -7.31 -7.40 0.32
C ARG A 108 -7.14 -8.76 0.98
N VAL A 109 -8.21 -9.31 1.58
CA VAL A 109 -8.21 -10.68 2.11
C VAL A 109 -8.09 -11.68 0.97
N ALA A 110 -8.86 -11.54 -0.10
CA ALA A 110 -8.82 -12.39 -1.28
C ALA A 110 -7.40 -12.43 -1.85
N GLN A 111 -6.75 -11.28 -2.04
CA GLN A 111 -5.38 -11.24 -2.53
C GLN A 111 -4.41 -12.06 -1.65
N ALA A 112 -4.53 -11.97 -0.33
CA ALA A 112 -3.72 -12.74 0.59
C ALA A 112 -4.04 -14.25 0.56
N VAL A 113 -5.32 -14.62 0.45
CA VAL A 113 -5.79 -16.01 0.35
C VAL A 113 -5.33 -16.65 -0.96
N TYR A 114 -5.48 -15.97 -2.09
CA TYR A 114 -5.06 -16.46 -3.41
C TYR A 114 -3.53 -16.55 -3.57
N ALA A 115 -2.76 -15.81 -2.76
CA ALA A 115 -1.30 -15.92 -2.69
C ALA A 115 -0.81 -17.03 -1.74
N ALA A 116 -1.72 -17.63 -0.95
CA ALA A 116 -1.36 -18.65 0.02
C ALA A 116 -0.96 -19.99 -0.66
N PRO A 117 -0.15 -20.82 0.01
CA PRO A 117 0.12 -22.18 -0.45
C PRO A 117 -1.17 -23.01 -0.58
N VAL A 118 -1.21 -23.87 -1.60
CA VAL A 118 -2.31 -24.84 -1.78
C VAL A 118 -2.34 -25.82 -0.60
N PRO A 119 -3.48 -25.97 0.10
CA PRO A 119 -3.60 -26.95 1.18
C PRO A 119 -3.42 -28.39 0.70
N LEU A 120 -2.78 -29.21 1.51
CA LEU A 120 -2.80 -30.66 1.30
C LEU A 120 -4.19 -31.22 1.61
N ALA A 121 -4.56 -32.33 0.96
CA ALA A 121 -5.87 -32.95 1.15
C ALA A 121 -6.17 -33.22 2.63
N GLY A 122 -7.32 -32.70 3.10
CA GLY A 122 -7.77 -32.83 4.48
C GLY A 122 -7.05 -31.92 5.49
N GLN A 123 -6.19 -31.00 5.02
CA GLN A 123 -5.53 -29.99 5.85
C GLN A 123 -6.02 -28.59 5.47
N SER A 124 -5.87 -27.65 6.40
CA SER A 124 -6.12 -26.22 6.14
C SER A 124 -4.83 -25.44 6.24
N VAL A 125 -4.73 -24.39 5.43
CA VAL A 125 -3.69 -23.37 5.55
C VAL A 125 -4.29 -22.19 6.29
N TYR A 126 -3.55 -21.67 7.26
CA TYR A 126 -3.92 -20.48 8.03
C TYR A 126 -2.97 -19.36 7.71
N GLY A 127 -3.50 -18.14 7.65
CA GLY A 127 -2.70 -16.96 7.46
C GLY A 127 -3.43 -15.72 7.94
N GLY A 128 -2.78 -14.58 7.77
CA GLY A 128 -3.34 -13.29 8.12
C GLY A 128 -2.87 -12.21 7.18
N THR A 129 -3.64 -11.13 7.13
CA THR A 129 -3.31 -9.94 6.36
C THR A 129 -3.79 -8.70 7.09
N ARG A 130 -3.00 -7.64 6.97
CA ARG A 130 -3.34 -6.33 7.49
C ARG A 130 -4.31 -5.65 6.54
N LEU A 131 -5.43 -5.16 7.06
CA LEU A 131 -6.40 -4.41 6.27
C LEU A 131 -6.03 -2.92 6.21
N ASP A 132 -5.67 -2.36 7.36
CA ASP A 132 -5.20 -0.98 7.52
C ASP A 132 -4.39 -0.79 8.83
N ALA A 133 -4.25 0.46 9.28
CA ALA A 133 -3.53 0.85 10.49
C ALA A 133 -4.25 0.49 11.80
N GLY A 134 -5.43 -0.11 11.76
CA GLY A 134 -6.18 -0.51 12.95
C GLY A 134 -6.97 -1.80 12.80
N ARG A 135 -6.82 -2.53 11.69
CA ARG A 135 -7.57 -3.75 11.41
C ARG A 135 -6.69 -4.83 10.79
N TYR A 136 -6.84 -6.05 11.29
CA TYR A 136 -6.13 -7.24 10.85
C TYR A 136 -7.12 -8.38 10.65
N ALA A 137 -6.98 -9.10 9.54
CA ALA A 137 -7.79 -10.27 9.22
C ALA A 137 -6.97 -11.54 9.35
N VAL A 138 -7.57 -12.57 9.95
CA VAL A 138 -7.04 -13.94 9.93
C VAL A 138 -7.93 -14.78 9.02
N TYR A 139 -7.34 -15.68 8.24
CA TYR A 139 -8.09 -16.52 7.31
C TYR A 139 -7.72 -18.00 7.48
N ARG A 140 -8.67 -18.85 7.08
CA ARG A 140 -8.49 -20.29 6.91
C ARG A 140 -8.82 -20.67 5.47
N LEU A 141 -7.83 -21.14 4.75
CA LEU A 141 -7.99 -21.75 3.43
C LEU A 141 -8.15 -23.25 3.60
N ALA A 142 -9.37 -23.75 3.36
CA ALA A 142 -9.70 -25.16 3.54
C ALA A 142 -9.37 -26.00 2.30
N GLU A 143 -9.60 -25.47 1.11
CA GLU A 143 -9.47 -26.19 -0.15
C GLU A 143 -9.18 -25.21 -1.29
N VAL A 144 -8.46 -25.68 -2.31
CA VAL A 144 -8.31 -24.99 -3.58
C VAL A 144 -8.80 -25.92 -4.68
N VAL A 145 -9.84 -25.51 -5.38
CA VAL A 145 -10.38 -26.23 -6.54
C VAL A 145 -9.77 -25.61 -7.79
N SER A 146 -8.98 -26.40 -8.53
CA SER A 146 -8.44 -25.94 -9.81
C SER A 146 -9.53 -25.93 -10.86
N GLY A 147 -9.63 -24.83 -11.61
CA GLY A 147 -10.50 -24.78 -12.79
C GLY A 147 -10.06 -25.80 -13.83
N ASN A 148 -11.02 -26.37 -14.56
CA ASN A 148 -10.77 -27.28 -15.67
C ASN A 148 -10.87 -26.52 -17.02
N PRO A 149 -9.76 -26.27 -17.73
CA PRO A 149 -9.79 -25.57 -19.01
C PRO A 149 -10.61 -26.32 -20.08
N ASP A 150 -10.82 -27.62 -19.95
CA ASP A 150 -11.57 -28.39 -20.92
C ASP A 150 -13.10 -28.26 -20.75
N GLU A 151 -13.55 -27.66 -19.64
CA GLU A 151 -14.96 -27.39 -19.33
C GLU A 151 -15.43 -25.99 -19.75
N ILE A 152 -14.53 -25.10 -20.18
CA ILE A 152 -14.90 -23.76 -20.68
C ILE A 152 -15.20 -23.77 -22.18
N SER A 153 -16.12 -22.90 -22.61
CA SER A 153 -16.47 -22.79 -24.03
C SER A 153 -15.28 -22.29 -24.88
N PRO A 154 -15.24 -22.61 -26.19
CA PRO A 154 -14.24 -22.08 -27.10
C PRO A 154 -14.17 -20.55 -27.09
N GLU A 155 -15.32 -19.89 -26.98
CA GLU A 155 -15.44 -18.43 -26.94
C GLU A 155 -14.82 -17.85 -25.66
N GLU A 156 -15.15 -18.39 -24.48
CA GLU A 156 -14.55 -17.98 -23.21
C GLU A 156 -13.04 -18.24 -23.19
N ARG A 157 -12.60 -19.37 -23.75
CA ARG A 157 -11.18 -19.71 -23.85
C ARG A 157 -10.43 -18.68 -24.69
N GLU A 158 -11.01 -18.20 -25.79
CA GLU A 158 -10.38 -17.17 -26.62
C GLU A 158 -10.37 -15.81 -25.92
N GLN A 159 -11.43 -15.45 -25.19
CA GLN A 159 -11.45 -14.23 -24.37
C GLN A 159 -10.36 -14.25 -23.29
N ILE A 160 -10.24 -15.35 -22.54
CA ILE A 160 -9.20 -15.54 -21.52
C ILE A 160 -7.80 -15.48 -22.16
N ARG A 161 -7.60 -16.14 -23.31
CA ARG A 161 -6.33 -16.08 -24.04
C ARG A 161 -5.96 -14.65 -24.45
N SER A 162 -6.93 -13.89 -24.96
CA SER A 162 -6.74 -12.50 -25.36
C SER A 162 -6.35 -11.63 -24.16
N LEU A 163 -7.05 -11.78 -23.03
CA LEU A 163 -6.75 -11.07 -21.77
C LEU A 163 -5.34 -11.37 -21.26
N ILE A 164 -4.95 -12.65 -21.22
CA ILE A 164 -3.59 -13.06 -20.81
C ILE A 164 -2.55 -12.46 -21.76
N SER A 165 -2.80 -12.54 -23.08
CA SER A 165 -1.86 -12.06 -24.10
C SER A 165 -1.65 -10.54 -24.01
N ALA A 166 -2.71 -9.78 -23.77
CA ALA A 166 -2.65 -8.33 -23.57
C ALA A 166 -1.78 -7.98 -22.34
N ARG A 167 -2.04 -8.64 -21.21
CA ARG A 167 -1.29 -8.40 -19.96
C ARG A 167 0.19 -8.73 -20.09
N VAL A 168 0.51 -9.89 -20.70
CA VAL A 168 1.91 -10.27 -20.96
C VAL A 168 2.58 -9.27 -21.91
N GLY A 169 1.86 -8.80 -22.94
CA GLY A 169 2.35 -7.77 -23.85
C GLY A 169 2.70 -6.45 -23.16
N GLU A 170 1.84 -5.96 -22.27
CA GLU A 170 2.08 -4.75 -21.47
C GLU A 170 3.31 -4.91 -20.56
N GLU A 171 3.44 -6.05 -19.88
CA GLU A 171 4.57 -6.33 -19.01
C GLU A 171 5.89 -6.39 -19.78
N LEU A 172 5.90 -7.09 -20.92
CA LEU A 172 7.07 -7.14 -21.81
C LEU A 172 7.44 -5.76 -22.34
N TYR A 173 6.47 -4.96 -22.74
CA TYR A 173 6.70 -3.58 -23.21
C TYR A 173 7.27 -2.69 -22.09
N ALA A 174 6.70 -2.73 -20.89
CA ALA A 174 7.19 -1.97 -19.74
C ALA A 174 8.60 -2.41 -19.32
N GLY A 175 8.88 -3.73 -19.36
CA GLY A 175 10.20 -4.29 -19.13
C GLY A 175 11.23 -3.84 -20.17
N ALA A 176 10.90 -3.97 -21.45
CA ALA A 176 11.74 -3.52 -22.57
C ALA A 176 12.01 -2.01 -22.50
N SER A 177 10.98 -1.20 -22.21
CA SER A 177 11.10 0.25 -22.08
C SER A 177 12.03 0.66 -20.94
N ARG A 178 11.93 0.00 -19.77
CA ARG A 178 12.85 0.20 -18.65
C ARG A 178 14.28 -0.18 -19.01
N ALA A 179 14.47 -1.33 -19.67
CA ALA A 179 15.79 -1.78 -20.11
C ALA A 179 16.42 -0.81 -21.11
N LEU A 180 15.67 -0.35 -22.12
CA LEU A 180 16.12 0.64 -23.10
C LEU A 180 16.44 1.98 -22.43
N ARG A 181 15.60 2.46 -21.50
CA ARG A 181 15.87 3.69 -20.75
C ARG A 181 17.12 3.57 -19.87
N SER A 182 17.35 2.44 -19.24
CA SER A 182 18.55 2.19 -18.44
C SER A 182 19.82 2.08 -19.27
N ALA A 183 19.72 1.60 -20.52
CA ALA A 183 20.86 1.47 -21.43
C ALA A 183 21.16 2.76 -22.21
N ALA A 184 20.19 3.68 -22.28
CA ALA A 184 20.36 4.96 -22.95
C ALA A 184 21.10 5.96 -22.04
N SER A 185 22.05 6.69 -22.63
CA SER A 185 22.65 7.86 -22.00
C SER A 185 21.68 9.04 -22.16
N VAL A 186 20.80 9.23 -21.18
CA VAL A 186 19.81 10.31 -21.19
C VAL A 186 20.27 11.43 -20.26
N GLU A 187 20.55 12.61 -20.81
CA GLU A 187 20.66 13.85 -20.03
C GLU A 187 19.26 14.46 -19.89
N VAL A 188 18.81 14.65 -18.64
CA VAL A 188 17.55 15.32 -18.33
C VAL A 188 17.89 16.74 -17.87
N PHE A 189 17.51 17.72 -18.69
CA PHE A 189 17.63 19.14 -18.33
C PHE A 189 16.41 19.53 -17.50
N GLU A 190 16.51 19.42 -16.17
CA GLU A 190 15.41 19.71 -15.23
C GLU A 190 14.90 21.16 -15.31
N GLU A 191 15.68 22.06 -15.91
CA GLU A 191 15.30 23.45 -16.19
C GLU A 191 14.16 23.61 -17.22
N ASN A 192 13.74 22.54 -17.89
CA ASN A 192 12.69 22.54 -18.92
C ASN A 192 11.49 21.61 -18.62
N LEU A 193 11.37 21.12 -17.38
CA LEU A 193 10.27 20.28 -16.89
C LEU A 193 9.37 21.07 -15.94
#